data_AF-A0A952YLF9-F1
#
_entry.id   AF-A0A952YLF9-F1
#
_cell.length_a   1.000
_cell.length_b   1.000
_cell.length_c   1.000
_cell.angle_alpha   90.00
_cell.angle_beta   90.00
_cell.angle_gamma   90.00
#
_symmetry.space_group_name_H-M   'P 1'
#
loop_
_entity.id
_entity.type
_entity.pdbx_description
1 polymer ?
#
loop_
_entity_poly.entity_id
_entity_poly.type
_entity_poly.pdbx_seq_one_letter_code
_entity_poly.pdbx_strand_id
1 'polypeptide(L)'
;DPRAYLTPDVVADIGEVDVETLSADRVRVSGVRGHPRPATLKVNVCHASGWLAEGEVSYAGARATARARLAADIVRERLGATVPLRADLIGVASVWGDDQGRWLAGLTAARAEDVRLRLAMRHADKSQAERLLREVTALYTCGPAGGGGIRTSLRPTLGTLSALVSREQVPTRHVMVKADA
;
A
#
# COMPACT_ATOMS: atom_id res chain seq x y z
N ASP A 1 19.49 -21.82 4.75
CA ASP A 1 20.71 -22.31 5.44
C ASP A 1 21.15 -21.26 6.46
N PRO A 2 21.04 -21.53 7.77
CA PRO A 2 21.48 -20.61 8.81
C PRO A 2 23.01 -20.41 8.83
N ARG A 3 23.78 -21.27 8.16
CA ARG A 3 25.23 -21.13 8.04
C ARG A 3 25.67 -20.13 6.96
N ALA A 4 24.72 -19.61 6.18
CA ALA A 4 24.97 -18.76 5.02
C ALA A 4 24.11 -17.49 4.99
N TYR A 5 23.99 -16.78 6.13
CA TYR A 5 23.26 -15.51 6.18
C TYR A 5 24.08 -14.38 5.54
N LEU A 6 23.71 -14.00 4.32
CA LEU A 6 24.47 -13.02 3.53
C LEU A 6 24.34 -11.60 4.10
N THR A 7 25.47 -11.01 4.47
CA THR A 7 25.60 -9.57 4.76
C THR A 7 26.58 -8.90 3.79
N PRO A 8 26.65 -7.56 3.74
CA PRO A 8 27.54 -6.85 2.84
C PRO A 8 29.03 -7.08 3.10
N ASP A 9 29.47 -7.54 4.26
CA ASP A 9 30.91 -7.65 4.54
C ASP A 9 31.34 -9.06 4.92
N VAL A 10 30.40 -9.88 5.40
CA VAL A 10 30.66 -11.25 5.86
C VAL A 10 29.46 -12.13 5.53
N VAL A 11 29.66 -13.40 5.23
CA VAL A 11 28.56 -14.36 5.29
C VAL A 11 28.49 -14.87 6.74
N ALA A 12 27.43 -14.47 7.45
CA ALA A 12 27.26 -14.84 8.85
C ALA A 12 26.77 -16.28 8.95
N ASP A 13 27.46 -17.06 9.77
CA ASP A 13 27.07 -18.40 10.15
C ASP A 13 26.49 -18.35 11.56
N ILE A 14 25.17 -18.47 11.61
CA ILE A 14 24.39 -18.53 12.85
C ILE A 14 23.88 -19.96 13.11
N GLY A 15 24.48 -20.97 12.47
CA GLY A 15 24.06 -22.36 12.63
C GLY A 15 24.39 -22.96 13.99
N GLU A 16 25.34 -22.38 14.71
CA GLU A 16 25.76 -22.80 16.05
C GLU A 16 25.67 -21.65 17.07
N VAL A 17 24.78 -20.69 16.81
CA VAL A 17 24.55 -19.57 17.73
C VAL A 17 23.97 -20.07 19.05
N ASP A 18 24.52 -19.59 20.16
CA ASP A 18 24.01 -19.81 21.50
C ASP A 18 23.70 -18.48 22.18
N VAL A 19 22.58 -18.44 22.90
CA VAL A 19 22.10 -17.24 23.59
C VAL A 19 21.85 -17.58 25.05
N GLU A 20 22.71 -17.06 25.93
CA GLU A 20 22.66 -17.27 27.37
C GLU A 20 22.07 -16.03 28.05
N THR A 21 20.98 -16.20 28.81
CA THR A 21 20.42 -15.14 29.64
C THR A 21 21.31 -14.91 30.87
N LEU A 22 21.87 -13.70 31.00
CA LEU A 22 22.69 -13.31 32.15
C LEU A 22 21.89 -12.58 33.23
N SER A 23 20.89 -11.79 32.82
CA SER A 23 19.92 -11.13 33.69
C SER A 23 18.68 -10.71 32.90
N ALA A 24 17.69 -10.09 33.57
CA ALA A 24 16.41 -9.70 32.97
C ALA A 24 16.55 -8.91 31.64
N ASP A 25 17.55 -8.03 31.55
CA ASP A 25 17.77 -7.15 30.41
C ASP A 25 19.14 -7.39 29.74
N ARG A 26 19.73 -8.58 29.92
CA ARG A 26 21.06 -8.89 29.38
C ARG A 26 21.17 -10.34 28.94
N VAL A 27 21.63 -10.52 27.71
CA VAL A 27 22.00 -11.81 27.15
C VAL A 27 23.44 -11.77 26.65
N ARG A 28 24.10 -12.93 26.67
CA ARG A 28 25.35 -13.18 25.95
C ARG A 28 25.00 -13.97 24.70
N VAL A 29 25.47 -13.51 23.55
CA VAL A 29 25.37 -14.24 22.28
C VAL A 29 26.76 -14.75 21.93
N SER A 30 26.88 -16.05 21.66
CA SER A 30 28.14 -16.71 21.28
C SER A 30 27.93 -17.69 20.14
N GLY A 31 29.00 -18.30 19.61
CA GLY A 31 28.90 -19.32 18.55
C GLY A 31 28.63 -18.80 17.13
N VAL A 32 28.45 -17.49 16.93
CA VAL A 32 28.35 -16.88 15.59
C VAL A 32 29.73 -16.87 14.93
N ARG A 33 29.81 -17.38 13.70
CA ARG A 33 31.05 -17.39 12.91
C ARG A 33 30.90 -16.54 11.66
N GLY A 34 32.02 -16.11 11.09
CA GLY A 34 32.06 -15.34 9.85
C GLY A 34 32.78 -16.09 8.75
N HIS A 35 32.16 -16.18 7.57
CA HIS A 35 32.77 -16.70 6.34
C HIS A 35 33.19 -15.53 5.42
N PRO A 36 34.03 -15.77 4.40
CA PRO A 36 34.46 -14.73 3.47
C PRO A 36 33.29 -13.90 2.90
N ARG A 37 33.54 -12.63 2.63
CA ARG A 37 32.54 -11.72 2.05
C ARG A 37 31.91 -12.34 0.78
N PRO A 38 30.59 -12.24 0.59
CA PRO A 38 29.95 -12.86 -0.58
C PRO A 38 30.32 -12.11 -1.86
N ALA A 39 30.33 -12.78 -3.02
CA ALA A 39 30.60 -12.13 -4.31
C ALA A 39 29.51 -11.10 -4.72
N THR A 40 28.32 -11.20 -4.11
CA THR A 40 27.16 -10.37 -4.40
C THR A 40 26.76 -9.48 -3.23
N LEU A 41 26.05 -8.39 -3.54
CA LEU A 41 25.36 -7.52 -2.59
C LEU A 41 23.85 -7.75 -2.65
N LYS A 42 23.21 -7.78 -1.47
CA LYS A 42 21.74 -7.68 -1.37
C LYS A 42 21.34 -6.25 -1.61
N VAL A 43 20.50 -6.01 -2.60
CA VAL A 43 20.00 -4.68 -2.94
C VAL A 43 18.47 -4.69 -2.96
N ASN A 44 17.89 -3.56 -2.56
CA ASN A 44 16.49 -3.25 -2.83
C ASN A 44 16.46 -2.23 -3.95
N VAL A 45 15.90 -2.61 -5.10
CA VAL A 45 15.77 -1.76 -6.27
C VAL A 45 14.36 -1.19 -6.28
N CYS A 46 14.26 0.15 -6.21
CA CYS A 46 13.01 0.86 -6.40
C CYS A 46 12.87 1.28 -7.86
N HIS A 47 11.77 0.93 -8.51
CA HIS A 47 11.51 1.29 -9.91
C HIS A 47 10.10 1.85 -10.09
N ALA A 48 9.87 2.62 -11.16
CA ALA A 48 8.53 3.05 -11.52
C ALA A 48 7.64 1.83 -11.78
N SER A 49 6.47 1.78 -11.14
CA SER A 49 5.52 0.65 -11.22
C SER A 49 4.13 1.10 -11.71
N GLY A 50 4.11 2.20 -12.46
CA GLY A 50 2.88 2.79 -13.00
C GLY A 50 2.18 3.71 -12.01
N TRP A 51 0.85 3.71 -12.06
CA TRP A 51 -0.01 4.68 -11.42
C TRP A 51 -1.08 3.99 -10.59
N LEU A 52 -1.41 4.58 -9.45
CA LEU A 52 -2.59 4.24 -8.67
C LEU A 52 -3.62 5.34 -8.86
N ALA A 53 -4.75 4.96 -9.43
CA ALA A 53 -5.95 5.78 -9.56
C ALA A 53 -6.96 5.36 -8.49
N GLU A 54 -7.52 6.34 -7.81
CA GLU A 54 -8.60 6.17 -6.84
C GLU A 54 -9.71 7.15 -7.16
N GLY A 55 -10.94 6.64 -7.27
CA GLY A 55 -12.14 7.44 -7.37
C GLY A 55 -13.14 7.02 -6.31
N GLU A 56 -13.78 7.99 -5.67
CA GLU A 56 -14.76 7.77 -4.63
C GLU A 56 -16.06 8.49 -4.94
N VAL A 57 -17.19 7.92 -4.52
CA VAL A 57 -18.53 8.52 -4.59
C VAL A 57 -19.33 8.08 -3.37
N SER A 58 -20.20 8.95 -2.88
CA SER A 58 -20.99 8.70 -1.68
C SER A 58 -22.46 8.46 -2.02
N TYR A 59 -23.09 7.57 -1.27
CA TYR A 59 -24.53 7.34 -1.30
C TYR A 59 -25.07 7.33 0.12
N ALA A 60 -26.22 7.97 0.33
CA ALA A 60 -26.85 8.06 1.64
C ALA A 60 -28.36 7.79 1.57
N GLY A 61 -28.94 7.36 2.70
CA GLY A 61 -30.35 7.04 2.85
C GLY A 61 -30.71 5.63 2.38
N ALA A 62 -32.01 5.38 2.21
CA ALA A 62 -32.55 4.06 1.91
C ALA A 62 -31.80 3.38 0.77
N ARG A 63 -31.31 2.15 0.99
CA ARG A 63 -30.57 1.36 -0.02
C ARG A 63 -29.24 1.97 -0.51
N ALA A 64 -28.58 2.81 0.28
CA ALA A 64 -27.26 3.39 -0.04
C ALA A 64 -26.25 2.33 -0.49
N THR A 65 -26.13 1.22 0.25
CA THR A 65 -25.25 0.08 -0.08
C THR A 65 -25.58 -0.53 -1.44
N ALA A 66 -26.85 -0.73 -1.76
CA ALA A 66 -27.26 -1.33 -3.04
C ALA A 66 -26.94 -0.40 -4.22
N ARG A 67 -27.15 0.91 -4.06
CA ARG A 67 -26.75 1.90 -5.08
C ARG A 67 -25.24 1.95 -5.25
N ALA A 68 -24.47 1.91 -4.17
CA ALA A 68 -23.01 1.86 -4.25
C ALA A 68 -22.50 0.61 -5.00
N ARG A 69 -23.12 -0.56 -4.78
CA ARG A 69 -22.79 -1.78 -5.53
C ARG A 69 -23.10 -1.62 -7.02
N LEU A 70 -24.29 -1.11 -7.35
CA LEU A 70 -24.67 -0.85 -8.75
C LEU A 70 -23.72 0.15 -9.43
N ALA A 71 -23.28 1.18 -8.72
CA ALA A 71 -22.30 2.14 -9.23
C ALA A 71 -20.94 1.47 -9.53
N ALA A 72 -20.48 0.59 -8.65
CA ALA A 72 -19.26 -0.19 -8.88
C ALA A 72 -19.39 -1.12 -10.08
N ASP A 73 -20.56 -1.74 -10.28
CA ASP A 73 -20.82 -2.63 -11.41
C ASP A 73 -20.85 -1.85 -12.74
N ILE A 74 -21.49 -0.68 -12.78
CA ILE A 74 -21.48 0.22 -13.95
C ILE A 74 -20.05 0.60 -14.33
N VAL A 75 -19.22 1.02 -13.36
CA VAL A 75 -17.82 1.39 -13.65
C VAL A 75 -17.02 0.18 -14.12
N ARG A 76 -17.23 -1.00 -13.51
CA ARG A 76 -16.54 -2.24 -13.93
C ARG A 76 -16.89 -2.63 -15.37
N GLU A 77 -18.17 -2.55 -15.74
CA GLU A 77 -18.63 -2.81 -17.10
C GLU A 77 -17.99 -1.84 -18.09
N ARG A 78 -18.00 -0.54 -17.79
CA ARG A 78 -17.44 0.50 -18.68
C ARG A 78 -15.93 0.46 -18.80
N LEU A 79 -15.21 0.04 -17.75
CA LEU A 79 -13.76 -0.16 -17.81
C LEU A 79 -13.39 -1.44 -18.58
N GLY A 80 -14.25 -2.45 -18.50
CA GLY A 80 -14.07 -3.77 -19.08
C GLY A 80 -13.75 -4.81 -18.01
N ALA A 81 -14.38 -5.98 -18.10
CA ALA A 81 -14.36 -7.03 -17.07
C ALA A 81 -12.96 -7.59 -16.74
N THR A 82 -11.99 -7.41 -17.63
CA THR A 82 -10.61 -7.90 -17.45
C THR A 82 -9.72 -6.93 -16.67
N VAL A 83 -10.18 -5.69 -16.43
CA VAL A 83 -9.40 -4.68 -15.71
C VAL A 83 -9.46 -4.96 -14.20
N PRO A 84 -8.31 -5.17 -13.52
CA PRO A 84 -8.29 -5.38 -12.08
C PRO A 84 -8.74 -4.12 -11.34
N LEU A 85 -9.97 -4.16 -10.82
CA LEU A 85 -10.61 -3.05 -10.11
C LEU A 85 -11.01 -3.49 -8.70
N ARG A 86 -10.48 -2.82 -7.69
CA ARG A 86 -10.89 -3.00 -6.30
C ARG A 86 -12.04 -2.06 -5.98
N ALA A 87 -13.10 -2.59 -5.38
CA ALA A 87 -14.23 -1.83 -4.86
C ALA A 87 -14.36 -2.05 -3.35
N ASP A 88 -14.32 -0.97 -2.58
CA ASP A 88 -14.52 -0.98 -1.13
C ASP A 88 -15.77 -0.15 -0.79
N LEU A 89 -16.58 -0.66 0.14
CA LEU A 89 -17.69 0.07 0.74
C LEU A 89 -17.29 0.45 2.16
N ILE A 90 -17.16 1.75 2.43
CA ILE A 90 -16.70 2.29 3.72
C ILE A 90 -17.91 3.00 4.37
N GLY A 91 -18.33 2.59 5.57
CA GLY A 91 -19.52 3.17 6.22
C GLY A 91 -19.72 2.81 7.70
N VAL A 92 -19.84 3.85 8.54
CA VAL A 92 -20.49 3.91 9.88
C VAL A 92 -21.05 5.33 10.11
N ALA A 93 -20.39 6.37 9.57
CA ALA A 93 -20.88 7.76 9.51
C ALA A 93 -20.12 8.54 8.40
N SER A 94 -20.13 8.00 7.18
CA SER A 94 -19.20 8.43 6.12
C SER A 94 -19.69 9.62 5.29
N VAL A 95 -20.98 9.99 5.42
CA VAL A 95 -21.64 11.07 4.68
C VAL A 95 -22.40 11.99 5.61
N TRP A 96 -23.08 11.45 6.62
CA TRP A 96 -23.94 12.21 7.53
C TRP A 96 -23.19 12.91 8.69
N GLY A 97 -21.88 12.70 8.82
CA GLY A 97 -21.07 13.36 9.85
C GLY A 97 -21.06 14.89 9.67
N ASP A 98 -21.31 15.63 10.75
CA ASP A 98 -21.09 17.08 10.79
C ASP A 98 -19.70 17.42 11.35
N ASP A 99 -19.24 18.65 11.13
CA ASP A 99 -17.93 19.14 11.59
C ASP A 99 -17.77 19.13 13.12
N GLN A 100 -18.87 18.95 13.86
CA GLN A 100 -18.90 18.90 15.32
C GLN A 100 -18.99 17.46 15.86
N GLY A 101 -19.02 16.45 14.97
CA GLY A 101 -19.08 15.03 15.32
C GLY A 101 -20.36 14.55 16.01
N ARG A 102 -21.43 15.36 16.05
CA ARG A 102 -22.64 15.04 16.84
C ARG A 102 -23.35 13.81 16.32
N TRP A 103 -23.41 13.68 15.00
CA TRP A 103 -24.05 12.53 14.35
C TRP A 103 -23.31 11.22 14.66
N LEU A 104 -21.98 11.25 14.62
CA LEU A 104 -21.14 10.11 14.98
C LEU A 104 -21.30 9.73 16.46
N ALA A 105 -21.37 10.72 17.35
CA ALA A 105 -21.54 10.51 18.79
C ALA A 105 -22.89 9.86 19.15
N GLY A 106 -23.94 10.12 18.36
CA GLY A 106 -25.27 9.52 18.55
C GLY A 106 -25.46 8.15 17.88
N LEU A 107 -24.45 7.64 17.18
CA LEU A 107 -24.60 6.48 16.30
C LEU A 107 -24.37 5.16 17.06
N THR A 108 -25.29 4.20 16.87
CA THR A 108 -25.09 2.81 17.30
C THR A 108 -24.70 1.97 16.08
N ALA A 109 -23.74 1.05 16.23
CA ALA A 109 -23.06 0.35 15.14
C ALA A 109 -23.98 -0.41 14.14
N ALA A 110 -25.27 -0.58 14.44
CA ALA A 110 -26.22 -1.39 13.69
C ALA A 110 -26.95 -0.66 12.54
N ARG A 111 -26.73 0.64 12.30
CA ARG A 111 -27.55 1.45 11.36
C ARG A 111 -26.77 2.39 10.44
N ALA A 112 -25.68 1.93 9.83
CA ALA A 112 -25.03 2.71 8.78
C ALA A 112 -25.94 2.80 7.53
N GLU A 113 -26.65 3.92 7.39
CA GLU A 113 -27.48 4.25 6.21
C GLU A 113 -26.73 5.13 5.20
N ASP A 114 -25.42 5.28 5.36
CA ASP A 114 -24.53 5.91 4.40
C ASP A 114 -23.35 5.01 4.06
N VAL A 115 -22.81 5.23 2.86
CA VAL A 115 -21.65 4.51 2.38
C VAL A 115 -20.85 5.37 1.42
N ARG A 116 -19.54 5.28 1.56
CA ARG A 116 -18.56 5.76 0.60
C ARG A 116 -18.08 4.58 -0.24
N LEU A 117 -18.40 4.59 -1.52
CA LEU A 117 -17.78 3.69 -2.48
C LEU A 117 -16.40 4.23 -2.83
N ARG A 118 -15.36 3.40 -2.66
CA ARG A 118 -14.02 3.65 -3.19
C ARG A 118 -13.70 2.63 -4.28
N LEU A 119 -13.29 3.12 -5.43
CA LEU A 119 -12.80 2.33 -6.55
C LEU A 119 -11.32 2.63 -6.76
N ALA A 120 -10.50 1.57 -6.80
CA ALA A 120 -9.05 1.70 -6.93
C ALA A 120 -8.51 0.77 -8.02
N MET A 121 -7.65 1.32 -8.88
CA MET A 121 -7.02 0.61 -9.99
C MET A 121 -5.55 0.98 -10.09
N ARG A 122 -4.70 -0.02 -10.35
CA ARG A 122 -3.31 0.20 -10.72
C ARG A 122 -3.11 -0.08 -12.20
N HIS A 123 -2.36 0.77 -12.87
CA HIS A 123 -2.04 0.56 -14.28
C HIS A 123 -0.68 1.15 -14.66
N ALA A 124 0.05 0.49 -15.56
CA ALA A 124 1.35 0.97 -16.04
C ALA A 124 1.22 2.27 -16.86
N ASP A 125 0.24 2.30 -17.77
CA ASP A 125 -0.14 3.49 -18.54
C ASP A 125 -1.03 4.43 -17.71
N LYS A 126 -0.60 5.69 -17.61
CA LYS A 126 -1.31 6.79 -16.95
C LYS A 126 -2.69 7.05 -17.55
N SER A 127 -2.82 6.96 -18.87
CA SER A 127 -4.07 7.28 -19.58
C SER A 127 -5.20 6.32 -19.22
N GLN A 128 -4.85 5.04 -19.03
CA GLN A 128 -5.76 4.01 -18.54
C GLN A 128 -6.10 4.25 -17.07
N ALA A 129 -5.13 4.62 -16.23
CA ALA A 129 -5.38 4.99 -14.84
C ALA A 129 -6.37 6.18 -14.73
N GLU A 130 -6.21 7.20 -15.56
CA GLU A 130 -7.10 8.38 -15.64
C GLU A 130 -8.51 8.01 -16.14
N ARG A 131 -8.67 6.93 -16.91
CA ARG A 131 -9.98 6.44 -17.34
C ARG A 131 -10.87 6.08 -16.15
N LEU A 132 -10.34 5.43 -15.11
CA LEU A 132 -11.11 5.17 -13.88
C LEU A 132 -11.66 6.46 -13.28
N LEU A 133 -10.84 7.51 -13.19
CA LEU A 133 -11.24 8.78 -12.57
C LEU A 133 -12.37 9.45 -13.36
N ARG A 134 -12.31 9.38 -14.69
CA ARG A 134 -13.38 9.83 -15.58
C ARG A 134 -14.67 9.01 -15.39
N GLU A 135 -14.58 7.69 -15.33
CA GLU A 135 -15.75 6.83 -15.10
C GLU A 135 -16.43 7.08 -13.76
N VAL A 136 -15.65 7.26 -12.68
CA VAL A 136 -16.20 7.62 -11.37
C VAL A 136 -16.85 9.00 -11.41
N THR A 137 -16.25 9.97 -12.11
CA THR A 137 -16.82 11.30 -12.28
C THR A 137 -18.14 11.26 -13.07
N ALA A 138 -18.21 10.39 -14.09
CA ALA A 138 -19.40 10.20 -14.90
C ALA A 138 -20.59 9.61 -14.12
N LEU A 139 -20.39 9.08 -12.91
CA LEU A 139 -21.49 8.60 -12.07
C LEU A 139 -22.45 9.72 -11.63
N TYR A 140 -22.05 11.00 -11.70
CA TYR A 140 -22.97 12.12 -11.46
C TYR A 140 -24.18 12.10 -12.40
N THR A 141 -23.96 11.79 -13.67
CA THR A 141 -25.01 11.86 -14.71
C THR A 141 -25.38 10.49 -15.27
N CYS A 142 -24.52 9.49 -15.08
CA CYS A 142 -24.65 8.17 -15.67
C CYS A 142 -24.51 7.06 -14.63
N GLY A 143 -24.77 7.36 -13.36
CA GLY A 143 -24.76 6.43 -12.24
C GLY A 143 -26.10 6.34 -11.51
N PRO A 144 -26.17 5.55 -10.42
CA PRO A 144 -27.36 5.45 -9.59
C PRO A 144 -27.74 6.79 -8.94
N ALA A 145 -29.04 7.00 -8.70
CA ALA A 145 -29.55 8.24 -8.13
C ALA A 145 -28.94 8.58 -6.75
N GLY A 146 -28.78 9.88 -6.49
CA GLY A 146 -28.30 10.39 -5.19
C GLY A 146 -26.83 10.10 -4.90
N GLY A 147 -26.00 9.94 -5.94
CA GLY A 147 -24.54 9.91 -5.82
C GLY A 147 -23.96 11.31 -5.66
N GLY A 148 -23.01 11.48 -4.75
CA GLY A 148 -22.40 12.79 -4.50
C GLY A 148 -21.04 12.76 -3.82
N GLY A 149 -20.39 13.93 -3.79
CA GLY A 149 -19.11 14.13 -3.09
C GLY A 149 -17.94 13.37 -3.73
N ILE A 150 -17.92 13.32 -5.07
CA ILE A 150 -16.86 12.61 -5.80
C ILE A 150 -15.48 13.19 -5.47
N ARG A 151 -14.53 12.31 -5.15
CA ARG A 151 -13.12 12.66 -4.99
C ARG A 151 -12.28 11.71 -5.82
N THR A 152 -11.28 12.25 -6.49
CA THR A 152 -10.36 11.48 -7.34
C THR A 152 -8.92 11.79 -6.98
N SER A 153 -8.07 10.78 -6.99
CA SER A 153 -6.63 10.91 -6.79
C SER A 153 -5.89 10.05 -7.80
N LEU A 154 -4.81 10.59 -8.35
CA LEU A 154 -3.86 9.86 -9.19
C LEU A 154 -2.47 10.08 -8.63
N ARG A 155 -1.74 9.00 -8.36
CA ARG A 155 -0.35 9.09 -7.91
C ARG A 155 0.56 8.09 -8.61
N PRO A 156 1.81 8.45 -8.91
CA PRO A 156 2.80 7.49 -9.36
C PRO A 156 3.09 6.50 -8.24
N THR A 157 3.46 5.28 -8.61
CA THR A 157 3.79 4.22 -7.64
C THR A 157 5.17 3.66 -7.92
N LEU A 158 5.90 3.36 -6.84
CA LEU A 158 7.19 2.67 -6.92
C LEU A 158 7.01 1.21 -6.52
N GLY A 159 7.57 0.32 -7.33
CA GLY A 159 7.73 -1.10 -7.03
C GLY A 159 9.09 -1.33 -6.40
N THR A 160 9.19 -2.34 -5.55
CA THR A 160 10.45 -2.75 -4.93
C THR A 160 10.75 -4.19 -5.27
N LEU A 161 11.98 -4.43 -5.72
CA LEU A 161 12.51 -5.75 -6.02
C LEU A 161 13.74 -5.98 -5.14
N SER A 162 13.80 -7.12 -4.48
CA SER A 162 15.00 -7.56 -3.77
C SER A 162 15.80 -8.48 -4.68
N ALA A 163 17.08 -8.17 -4.88
CA ALA A 163 17.95 -8.94 -5.76
C ALA A 163 19.38 -9.05 -5.20
N LEU A 164 20.16 -9.95 -5.79
CA LEU A 164 21.61 -10.02 -5.62
C LEU A 164 22.26 -9.39 -6.85
N VAL A 165 23.20 -8.47 -6.62
CA VAL A 165 23.97 -7.81 -7.70
C VAL A 165 25.45 -8.08 -7.47
N SER A 166 26.23 -8.24 -8.55
CA SER A 166 27.68 -8.42 -8.43
C SER A 166 28.31 -7.19 -7.77
N ARG A 167 29.22 -7.40 -6.82
CA ARG A 167 29.95 -6.30 -6.18
C ARG A 167 30.72 -5.44 -7.17
N GLU A 168 31.23 -6.05 -8.24
CA GLU A 168 32.02 -5.36 -9.26
C GLU A 168 31.19 -4.28 -9.99
N GLN A 169 29.86 -4.39 -9.95
CA GLN A 169 28.93 -3.41 -10.54
C GLN A 169 28.60 -2.25 -9.59
N VAL A 170 29.01 -2.32 -8.33
CA VAL A 170 28.69 -1.31 -7.29
C VAL A 170 29.98 -0.82 -6.63
N PRO A 171 30.69 0.16 -7.23
CA PRO A 171 31.89 0.73 -6.63
C PRO A 171 31.57 1.43 -5.31
N THR A 172 32.07 0.89 -4.20
CA THR A 172 31.88 1.47 -2.86
C THR A 172 33.10 2.27 -2.44
N ARG A 173 32.92 3.48 -1.90
CA ARG A 173 33.96 4.26 -1.22
C ARG A 173 33.51 4.64 0.18
N HIS A 174 34.45 4.70 1.12
CA HIS A 174 34.25 5.28 2.44
C HIS A 174 35.17 6.49 2.60
N VAL A 175 34.69 7.53 3.26
CA VAL A 175 35.49 8.73 3.60
C VAL A 175 35.24 9.03 5.07
N MET A 176 36.32 9.12 5.84
CA MET A 176 36.23 9.59 7.22
C MET A 176 36.12 11.11 7.20
N VAL A 177 34.99 11.64 7.67
CA VAL A 177 34.80 13.08 7.88
C VAL A 177 35.18 13.42 9.31
N LYS A 178 36.02 14.45 9.51
CA LYS A 178 36.29 15.01 10.83
C LYS A 178 35.03 15.71 11.33
N ALA A 179 34.66 15.50 12.58
CA ALA A 179 33.66 16.34 13.23
C ALA A 179 34.26 17.73 13.44
N ASP A 180 33.57 18.78 13.01
CA ASP A 180 33.94 20.15 13.36
C ASP A 180 33.78 20.30 14.88
N ALA A 181 34.83 20.82 15.53
CA ALA A 181 34.93 21.00 16.99
C ALA A 181 34.16 22.22 17.47
#